data_AF-A0A8T5QRI5-F1
#
_entry.id   AF-A0A8T5QRI5-F1
#
_cell.length_a   1.000
_cell.length_b   1.000
_cell.length_c   1.000
_cell.angle_alpha   90.00
_cell.angle_beta   90.00
_cell.angle_gamma   90.00
#
_symmetry.space_group_name_H-M   'P 1'
#
loop_
_entity.id
_entity.type
_entity.pdbx_description
1 polymer ?
#
loop_
_entity_poly.entity_id
_entity_poly.type
_entity_poly.pdbx_seq_one_letter_code
_entity_poly.pdbx_strand_id
1 'polypeptide(L)'
;MILDKVLRWALRISITLFMISALLIVIGDNLVKNLVFSVTTLYAFIAISYINQMRKNGVNEEKITQQVIGIVLGTVLMIIVISLMFKLIGALTSF
;
A
#
# COMPACT_ATOMS: atom_id res chain seq x y z
N MET A 1 -22.99 -6.28 6.45
CA MET A 1 -22.88 -7.25 5.34
C MET A 1 -21.54 -7.99 5.37
N ILE A 2 -21.39 -9.08 4.59
CA ILE A 2 -20.13 -9.85 4.46
C ILE A 2 -18.95 -8.95 4.06
N LEU A 3 -19.19 -7.99 3.16
CA LEU A 3 -18.20 -7.01 2.70
C LEU A 3 -17.57 -6.19 3.86
N ASP A 4 -18.36 -5.79 4.86
CA ASP A 4 -17.86 -5.02 6.02
C ASP A 4 -16.97 -5.89 6.93
N LYS A 5 -17.20 -7.20 6.95
CA LYS A 5 -16.31 -8.13 7.65
C LYS A 5 -14.99 -8.25 6.87
N VAL A 6 -15.05 -8.44 5.55
CA VAL A 6 -13.86 -8.53 4.68
C VAL A 6 -13.00 -7.27 4.77
N LEU A 7 -13.59 -6.08 4.66
CA LEU A 7 -12.85 -4.82 4.76
C LEU A 7 -12.19 -4.65 6.13
N ARG A 8 -12.86 -5.01 7.23
CA ARG A 8 -12.24 -4.95 8.56
C ARG A 8 -11.08 -5.94 8.72
N TRP A 9 -11.20 -7.14 8.17
CA TRP A 9 -10.12 -8.12 8.16
C TRP A 9 -8.93 -7.63 7.34
N ALA A 10 -9.17 -7.14 6.12
CA ALA A 10 -8.13 -6.62 5.25
C ALA A 10 -7.42 -5.38 5.86
N LEU A 11 -8.15 -4.53 6.59
CA LEU A 11 -7.60 -3.38 7.31
C LEU A 11 -6.68 -3.82 8.47
N ARG A 12 -7.07 -4.86 9.22
CA ARG A 12 -6.19 -5.44 10.26
C ARG A 12 -4.95 -6.09 9.67
N ILE A 13 -5.10 -6.86 8.59
CA ILE A 13 -3.98 -7.56 7.94
C ILE A 13 -2.98 -6.55 7.35
N SER A 14 -3.46 -5.52 6.65
CA SER A 14 -2.60 -4.50 6.05
C SER A 14 -1.76 -3.75 7.09
N ILE A 15 -2.33 -3.37 8.25
CA ILE A 15 -1.57 -2.71 9.31
C ILE A 15 -0.54 -3.64 9.94
N THR A 16 -0.88 -4.91 10.16
CA THR A 16 0.05 -5.90 10.73
C THR A 16 1.22 -6.15 9.78
N LEU A 17 0.95 -6.30 8.48
CA LEU A 17 1.99 -6.47 7.46
C LEU A 17 2.86 -5.22 7.33
N PHE A 18 2.29 -4.02 7.46
CA PHE A 18 3.06 -2.78 7.51
C PHE A 18 4.02 -2.77 8.69
N MET A 19 3.56 -3.12 9.89
CA MET A 19 4.42 -3.18 11.09
C MET A 19 5.53 -4.24 10.96
N ILE A 20 5.21 -5.42 10.42
CA ILE A 20 6.20 -6.49 10.19
C ILE A 20 7.24 -6.03 9.16
N SER A 21 6.80 -5.46 8.03
CA SER A 21 7.71 -4.99 6.99
C SER A 21 8.57 -3.83 7.47
N ALA A 22 8.04 -2.91 8.29
CA ALA A 22 8.81 -1.86 8.94
C ALA A 22 9.90 -2.44 9.85
N LEU A 23 9.58 -3.48 10.63
CA LEU A 23 10.58 -4.18 11.45
C LEU A 23 11.66 -4.83 10.57
N LEU A 24 11.26 -5.48 9.48
CA LEU A 24 12.17 -6.14 8.53
C LEU A 24 13.06 -5.16 7.74
N ILE A 25 12.68 -3.88 7.61
CA ILE A 25 13.58 -2.85 7.07
C ILE A 25 14.77 -2.64 8.01
N VAL A 26 14.56 -2.72 9.33
CA VAL A 26 15.60 -2.48 10.34
C VAL A 26 16.55 -3.67 10.48
N ILE A 27 16.02 -4.90 10.45
CA ILE A 27 16.80 -6.12 10.75
C ILE A 27 17.16 -6.97 9.52
N GLY A 28 16.59 -6.66 8.35
CA GLY A 28 16.68 -7.52 7.18
C GLY A 28 17.72 -7.04 6.16
N ASP A 29 18.37 -8.01 5.50
CA ASP A 29 19.43 -7.73 4.52
C ASP A 29 18.92 -7.10 3.21
N ASN A 30 17.61 -7.18 2.95
CA ASN A 30 17.01 -6.76 1.68
C ASN A 30 16.08 -5.55 1.84
N LEU A 31 16.70 -4.41 2.15
CA LEU A 31 16.03 -3.13 2.45
C LEU A 31 15.00 -2.74 1.39
N VAL A 32 15.34 -2.87 0.10
CA VAL A 32 14.47 -2.48 -1.03
C VAL A 32 13.17 -3.28 -1.04
N LYS A 33 13.27 -4.61 -0.89
CA LYS A 33 12.10 -5.50 -0.86
C LYS A 33 11.17 -5.13 0.30
N ASN A 34 11.73 -4.90 1.48
CA ASN A 34 10.96 -4.60 2.69
C ASN A 34 10.34 -3.20 2.63
N LEU A 35 11.04 -2.23 2.04
CA LEU A 35 10.52 -0.87 1.80
C LEU A 35 9.33 -0.88 0.83
N VAL A 36 9.45 -1.59 -0.29
CA VAL A 36 8.36 -1.71 -1.28
C VAL A 36 7.14 -2.40 -0.65
N PHE A 37 7.36 -3.45 0.13
CA PHE A 37 6.28 -4.17 0.81
C PHE A 37 5.59 -3.29 1.88
N SER A 38 6.36 -2.49 2.61
CA SER A 38 5.85 -1.53 3.60
C SER A 38 5.01 -0.44 2.95
N VAL A 39 5.50 0.19 1.88
CA VAL A 39 4.74 1.21 1.13
C VAL A 39 3.44 0.63 0.58
N THR A 40 3.48 -0.59 0.01
CA THR A 40 2.30 -1.25 -0.57
C THR A 40 1.23 -1.54 0.49
N THR A 41 1.65 -2.06 1.65
CA THR A 41 0.73 -2.40 2.75
C THR A 41 0.12 -1.16 3.40
N LEU A 42 0.89 -0.07 3.51
CA LEU A 42 0.38 1.24 3.94
C LEU A 42 -0.70 1.79 2.97
N TYR A 43 -0.46 1.71 1.67
CA TYR A 43 -1.43 2.16 0.67
C TYR A 43 -2.71 1.33 0.70
N ALA A 44 -2.60 0.00 0.85
CA ALA A 44 -3.75 -0.86 1.05
C ALA A 44 -4.55 -0.47 2.31
N PHE A 45 -3.87 -0.17 3.41
CA PHE A 45 -4.50 0.30 4.64
C PHE A 45 -5.28 1.61 4.44
N ILE A 46 -4.68 2.59 3.76
CA ILE A 46 -5.32 3.88 3.43
C ILE A 46 -6.54 3.65 2.54
N ALA A 47 -6.41 2.82 1.50
CA ALA A 47 -7.51 2.49 0.59
C ALA A 47 -8.71 1.91 1.34
N ILE A 48 -8.48 0.90 2.18
CA ILE A 48 -9.56 0.21 2.89
C ILE A 48 -10.18 1.12 3.95
N SER A 49 -9.38 1.94 4.63
CA SER A 49 -9.86 2.95 5.58
C SER A 49 -10.79 3.95 4.90
N TYR A 50 -10.39 4.42 3.72
CA TYR A 50 -11.18 5.34 2.92
C TYR A 50 -12.50 4.73 2.43
N ILE A 51 -12.47 3.50 1.89
CA ILE A 51 -13.69 2.77 1.50
C ILE A 51 -14.65 2.65 2.69
N ASN A 52 -14.13 2.28 3.87
CA ASN A 52 -14.96 2.15 5.07
C ASN A 52 -15.57 3.49 5.50
N GLN A 53 -14.83 4.59 5.40
CA GLN A 53 -15.34 5.92 5.74
C GLN A 53 -16.40 6.41 4.74
N MET A 54 -16.17 6.25 3.44
CA MET A 54 -17.12 6.66 2.40
C MET A 54 -18.42 5.85 2.43
N ARG A 55 -18.34 4.54 2.71
CA ARG A 55 -19.54 3.70 2.89
C ARG A 55 -20.35 4.10 4.13
N LYS A 56 -19.68 4.45 5.24
CA LYS A 56 -20.36 4.97 6.44
C LYS A 56 -21.07 6.30 6.18
N ASN A 57 -20.56 7.09 5.24
CA ASN A 57 -21.12 8.38 4.86
C ASN A 57 -22.18 8.29 3.74
N GLY A 58 -22.59 7.08 3.34
CA GLY A 58 -23.63 6.89 2.32
C GLY A 58 -23.20 7.29 0.90
N VAL A 59 -21.90 7.33 0.62
CA VAL A 59 -21.37 7.71 -0.69
C VAL A 59 -21.61 6.57 -1.70
N ASN A 60 -22.01 6.93 -2.92
CA ASN A 60 -22.31 6.01 -4.02
C ASN A 60 -21.12 5.07 -4.34
N GLU A 61 -21.43 3.80 -4.64
CA GLU A 61 -20.45 2.73 -4.89
C GLU A 61 -19.55 3.00 -6.10
N GLU A 62 -20.07 3.72 -7.11
CA GLU A 62 -19.32 4.09 -8.31
C GLU A 62 -18.15 5.04 -8.00
N LYS A 63 -18.38 6.03 -7.11
CA LYS A 63 -17.33 6.94 -6.64
C LYS A 63 -16.30 6.23 -5.77
N ILE A 64 -16.73 5.26 -4.98
CA ILE A 64 -15.83 4.42 -4.18
C ILE A 64 -14.95 3.58 -5.11
N THR A 65 -15.53 2.97 -6.13
CA THR A 65 -14.81 2.14 -7.11
C THR A 65 -13.76 2.96 -7.88
N GLN A 66 -14.11 4.14 -8.38
CA GLN A 66 -13.16 5.05 -9.02
C GLN A 66 -11.98 5.41 -8.11
N GLN A 67 -12.24 5.67 -6.83
CA GLN A 67 -11.16 5.99 -5.89
C GLN A 67 -10.30 4.79 -5.54
N VAL A 68 -10.87 3.59 -5.41
CA VAL A 68 -10.08 2.36 -5.23
C VAL A 68 -9.16 2.14 -6.42
N ILE A 69 -9.65 2.31 -7.65
CA ILE A 69 -8.84 2.23 -8.86
C ILE A 69 -7.72 3.29 -8.82
N GLY A 70 -8.04 4.53 -8.43
CA GLY A 70 -7.05 5.60 -8.28
C GLY A 70 -5.93 5.25 -7.28
N ILE A 71 -6.28 4.65 -6.15
CA ILE A 71 -5.30 4.25 -5.13
C ILE A 71 -4.44 3.07 -5.61
N VAL A 72 -5.04 2.09 -6.29
CA VAL A 72 -4.30 0.96 -6.90
C VAL A 72 -3.33 1.46 -7.97
N LEU A 73 -3.79 2.31 -8.89
CA LEU A 73 -2.95 2.91 -9.93
C LEU A 73 -1.82 3.76 -9.33
N GLY A 74 -2.12 4.56 -8.30
CA GLY A 74 -1.11 5.33 -7.56
C GLY A 74 -0.07 4.46 -6.88
N THR A 75 -0.48 3.30 -6.33
CA THR A 75 0.43 2.32 -5.72
C THR A 75 1.39 1.73 -6.77
N VAL A 76 0.87 1.31 -7.92
CA VAL A 76 1.68 0.80 -9.03
C VAL A 76 2.67 1.86 -9.52
N LEU A 77 2.22 3.11 -9.68
CA LEU A 77 3.08 4.21 -10.11
C LEU A 77 4.21 4.47 -9.10
N MET A 78 3.91 4.45 -7.80
CA MET A 78 4.91 4.58 -6.74
C MET A 78 5.95 3.46 -6.77
N ILE A 79 5.53 2.21 -6.98
CA ILE A 79 6.46 1.08 -7.12
C ILE A 79 7.41 1.30 -8.31
N ILE A 80 6.90 1.80 -9.43
CA ILE A 80 7.71 2.14 -10.62
C ILE A 80 8.72 3.24 -10.28
N VAL A 81 8.29 4.34 -9.64
CA VAL A 81 9.17 5.45 -9.26
C VAL A 81 10.27 4.97 -8.31
N ILE A 82 9.93 4.23 -7.25
CA ILE A 82 10.91 3.68 -6.31
C ILE A 82 11.91 2.77 -7.04
N SER A 83 11.42 1.89 -7.93
CA SER A 83 12.28 0.99 -8.71
C SER A 83 13.25 1.75 -9.63
N LEU A 84 12.77 2.84 -10.26
CA LEU A 84 13.61 3.71 -11.09
C LEU A 84 14.66 4.44 -10.26
N MET A 85 14.31 4.95 -9.08
CA MET A 85 15.26 5.58 -8.16
C MET A 85 16.37 4.62 -7.74
N PHE A 86 16.04 3.37 -7.40
CA PHE A 86 17.06 2.38 -7.04
C PHE A 86 17.94 1.99 -8.24
N LYS A 87 17.38 1.88 -9.45
CA LYS A 87 18.19 1.67 -10.66
C LYS A 87 19.17 2.81 -10.92
N LEU A 88 18.73 4.05 -10.73
CA LEU A 88 19.56 5.25 -10.86
C LEU A 88 20.70 5.28 -9.83
N ILE A 89 20.39 5.00 -8.57
CA ILE A 89 21.41 4.91 -7.51
C ILE A 89 22.42 3.81 -7.83
N GLY A 90 21.96 2.62 -8.24
CA GLY A 90 22.84 1.52 -8.62
C GLY A 90 23.80 1.88 -9.76
N ALA A 91 23.31 2.57 -10.78
CA ALA A 91 24.12 3.04 -11.90
C ALA A 91 25.14 4.12 -11.50
N LEU A 92 24.81 4.98 -10.53
CA LEU A 92 25.72 6.00 -9.99
C LEU A 92 26.81 5.40 -9.10
N THR A 93 26.52 4.29 -8.40
CA THR A 93 27.47 3.62 -7.50
C THR A 93 28.33 2.55 -8.18
N SER A 94 28.00 2.16 -9.42
CA SER A 94 28.76 1.17 -10.21
C SER A 94 29.84 1.80 -11.10
N PHE A 95 30.13 3.09 -10.94
CA PHE A 95 31.26 3.83 -11.51
C PHE A 95 32.30 4.09 -10.42
#